data_AF-A0A5C8P8C1-F1
#
_entry.id   AF-A0A5C8P8C1-F1
#
_cell.length_a   1.000
_cell.length_b   1.000
_cell.length_c   1.000
_cell.angle_alpha   90.00
_cell.angle_beta   90.00
_cell.angle_gamma   90.00
#
_symmetry.space_group_name_H-M   'P 1'
#
loop_
_entity.id
_entity.type
_entity.pdbx_description
1 polymer ?
#
loop_
_entity_poly.entity_id
_entity_poly.type
_entity_poly.pdbx_seq_one_letter_code
_entity_poly.pdbx_strand_id
1 'polypeptide(L)'
;MSAPAIDLVDQIWPGLMGADAAGAYLVGGRCASCGAVSLGLRDVCARCWSSGGMEAVPIGRTGRLYSATLVHQVPEGFDAPFLAGYVDLPEGLRAFAHIGLGAARPAIGGDVVLQVAPIRKGKDGRMLSGPLYVAAGATSSGPQPEGDAP
;
A
#
# COMPACT_ATOMS: atom_id res chain seq x y z
N MET A 1 -18.96 22.70 -7.69
CA MET A 1 -18.76 21.27 -7.41
C MET A 1 -17.56 20.84 -8.23
N SER A 2 -16.40 20.61 -7.59
CA SER A 2 -15.18 20.25 -8.32
C SER A 2 -15.35 18.85 -8.93
N ALA A 3 -14.91 18.65 -10.18
CA ALA A 3 -14.91 17.33 -10.80
C ALA A 3 -14.13 16.34 -9.92
N PRO A 4 -14.55 15.07 -9.80
CA PRO A 4 -13.79 14.07 -9.08
C PRO A 4 -12.43 13.94 -9.76
N ALA A 5 -11.36 14.11 -8.98
CA ALA A 5 -10.01 14.00 -9.51
C ALA A 5 -9.75 12.57 -10.01
N ILE A 6 -9.15 12.47 -11.21
CA ILE A 6 -8.93 11.19 -11.90
C ILE A 6 -7.79 10.46 -11.21
N ASP A 7 -8.07 9.27 -10.69
CA ASP A 7 -7.05 8.37 -10.13
C ASP A 7 -6.43 7.49 -11.23
N LEU A 8 -5.11 7.42 -11.26
CA LEU A 8 -4.31 6.72 -12.26
C LEU A 8 -3.85 5.33 -11.81
N VAL A 9 -4.28 4.86 -10.64
CA VAL A 9 -3.85 3.59 -10.06
C VAL A 9 -3.94 2.42 -11.04
N ASP A 10 -5.06 2.25 -11.74
CA ASP A 10 -5.25 1.13 -12.68
C ASP A 10 -4.43 1.29 -13.99
N GLN A 11 -4.05 2.51 -14.34
CA GLN A 11 -3.26 2.79 -15.53
C GLN A 11 -1.76 2.57 -15.27
N ILE A 12 -1.29 2.87 -14.07
CA ILE A 12 0.12 2.76 -13.67
C ILE A 12 0.42 1.39 -13.08
N TRP A 13 -0.50 0.85 -12.29
CA TRP A 13 -0.38 -0.43 -11.58
C TRP A 13 -1.65 -1.28 -11.76
N PRO A 14 -1.93 -1.74 -12.99
CA PRO A 14 -3.12 -2.53 -13.28
C PRO A 14 -3.18 -3.78 -12.40
N GLY A 15 -4.27 -3.92 -11.64
CA GLY A 15 -4.50 -5.08 -10.79
C GLY A 15 -3.52 -5.22 -9.64
N LEU A 16 -2.90 -4.13 -9.14
CA LEU A 16 -2.10 -4.17 -7.91
C LEU A 16 -2.96 -4.09 -6.65
N MET A 17 -4.06 -3.36 -6.71
CA MET A 17 -4.97 -3.09 -5.59
C MET A 17 -6.40 -3.47 -5.97
N GLY A 18 -7.17 -3.88 -4.97
CA GLY A 18 -8.60 -4.14 -5.11
C GLY A 18 -9.34 -3.82 -3.82
N ALA A 19 -10.66 -3.86 -3.89
CA ALA A 19 -11.52 -3.71 -2.73
C ALA A 19 -12.74 -4.61 -2.86
N ASP A 20 -13.20 -5.14 -1.74
CA ASP A 20 -14.44 -5.90 -1.62
C ASP A 20 -15.15 -5.53 -0.30
N ALA A 21 -16.15 -6.32 0.11
CA ALA A 21 -16.89 -6.09 1.34
C ALA A 21 -16.02 -6.13 2.62
N ALA A 22 -14.84 -6.76 2.60
CA ALA A 22 -13.90 -6.79 3.71
C ALA A 22 -12.88 -5.63 3.67
N GLY A 23 -12.97 -4.74 2.68
CA GLY A 23 -12.15 -3.54 2.53
C GLY A 23 -11.08 -3.68 1.43
N ALA A 24 -10.08 -2.79 1.47
CA ALA A 24 -8.99 -2.77 0.51
C ALA A 24 -8.01 -3.95 0.71
N TYR A 25 -7.42 -4.41 -0.38
CA TYR A 25 -6.38 -5.44 -0.40
C TYR A 25 -5.36 -5.17 -1.52
N LEU A 26 -4.17 -5.75 -1.40
CA LEU A 26 -3.23 -5.90 -2.51
C LEU A 26 -3.55 -7.20 -3.24
N VAL A 27 -3.37 -7.21 -4.56
CA VAL A 27 -3.51 -8.44 -5.36
C VAL A 27 -2.21 -9.21 -5.31
N GLY A 28 -2.29 -10.45 -4.83
CA GLY A 28 -1.21 -11.43 -4.89
C GLY A 28 -1.48 -12.53 -5.91
N GLY A 29 -0.47 -13.36 -6.14
CA GLY A 29 -0.57 -14.59 -6.91
C GLY A 29 -0.27 -15.81 -6.04
N ARG A 30 -1.20 -16.76 -5.93
CA ARG A 30 -0.97 -18.04 -5.24
C ARG A 30 -0.68 -19.14 -6.24
N CYS A 31 0.44 -19.84 -6.05
CA CYS A 31 0.81 -20.98 -6.87
C CYS A 31 -0.03 -22.21 -6.51
N ALA A 32 -0.76 -22.77 -7.46
CA ALA A 32 -1.52 -24.01 -7.28
C ALA A 32 -0.63 -25.22 -6.98
N SER A 33 0.62 -25.25 -7.49
CA SER A 33 1.52 -26.39 -7.31
C SER A 33 2.24 -26.44 -5.96
N CYS A 34 2.64 -25.29 -5.41
CA CYS A 34 3.46 -25.26 -4.18
C CYS A 34 2.90 -24.34 -3.07
N GLY A 35 1.79 -23.66 -3.31
CA GLY A 35 1.12 -22.78 -2.35
C GLY A 35 1.84 -21.46 -2.06
N ALA A 36 3.00 -21.19 -2.69
CA ALA A 36 3.71 -19.93 -2.49
C ALA A 36 2.86 -18.73 -2.95
N VAL A 37 2.96 -17.63 -2.21
CA VAL A 37 2.28 -16.37 -2.53
C VAL A 37 3.32 -15.38 -3.06
N SER A 38 2.95 -14.57 -4.06
CA SER A 38 3.74 -13.45 -4.56
C SER A 38 2.96 -12.15 -4.48
N LEU A 39 3.67 -11.02 -4.35
CA LEU A 39 3.08 -9.71 -4.60
C LEU A 39 2.88 -9.53 -6.11
N GLY A 40 1.65 -9.23 -6.51
CA GLY A 40 1.20 -9.22 -7.90
C GLY A 40 0.93 -10.62 -8.47
N LEU A 41 0.05 -10.66 -9.48
CA LEU A 41 -0.17 -11.84 -10.31
C LEU A 41 0.99 -11.99 -11.30
N ARG A 42 1.59 -13.18 -11.37
CA ARG A 42 2.73 -13.50 -12.23
C ARG A 42 2.44 -14.77 -13.00
N ASP A 43 3.03 -14.93 -14.17
CA ASP A 43 2.85 -16.15 -14.99
C ASP A 43 3.65 -17.36 -14.47
N VAL A 44 4.75 -17.10 -13.75
CA VAL A 44 5.69 -18.12 -13.27
C VAL A 44 5.92 -17.95 -11.77
N CYS A 45 5.83 -19.07 -11.04
CA CYS A 45 6.14 -19.10 -9.61
C CYS A 45 7.65 -18.98 -9.37
N ALA A 46 8.06 -17.95 -8.62
CA ALA A 46 9.47 -17.75 -8.27
C ALA A 46 10.05 -18.82 -7.30
N ARG A 47 9.19 -19.63 -6.67
CA ARG A 47 9.62 -20.68 -5.73
C ARG A 47 9.87 -22.02 -6.40
N CYS A 48 8.93 -22.48 -7.24
CA CYS A 48 8.98 -23.81 -7.85
C CYS A 48 9.05 -23.81 -9.38
N TRP A 49 9.08 -22.63 -10.01
CA TRP A 49 9.18 -22.44 -11.47
C TRP A 49 8.01 -23.00 -12.30
N SER A 50 6.93 -23.46 -11.65
CA SER A 50 5.69 -23.82 -12.33
C SER A 50 5.08 -22.58 -13.02
N SER A 51 4.57 -22.77 -14.24
CA SER A 51 3.89 -21.76 -15.05
C SER A 51 2.42 -22.09 -15.24
N GLY A 52 1.60 -21.07 -15.50
CA GLY A 52 0.18 -21.22 -15.85
C GLY A 52 -0.76 -21.65 -14.70
N GLY A 53 -0.23 -21.83 -13.49
CA GLY A 53 -0.99 -22.21 -12.28
C GLY A 53 -0.95 -21.16 -11.17
N MET A 54 -0.86 -19.88 -11.52
CA MET A 54 -0.87 -18.77 -10.56
C MET A 54 -2.25 -18.13 -10.52
N GLU A 55 -2.88 -18.12 -9.35
CA GLU A 55 -4.23 -17.61 -9.16
C GLU A 55 -4.22 -16.28 -8.39
N ALA A 56 -5.02 -15.30 -8.83
CA ALA A 56 -5.13 -14.03 -8.14
C ALA A 56 -5.82 -14.22 -6.78
N VAL A 57 -5.20 -13.70 -5.71
CA VAL A 57 -5.73 -13.77 -4.35
C VAL A 57 -5.60 -12.42 -3.64
N PRO A 58 -6.56 -12.01 -2.80
CA PRO A 58 -6.41 -10.84 -1.96
C PRO A 58 -5.38 -11.10 -0.87
N ILE A 59 -4.44 -10.17 -0.68
CA ILE A 59 -3.39 -10.23 0.34
C ILE A 59 -3.21 -8.87 1.03
N GLY A 60 -2.53 -8.85 2.18
CA GLY A 60 -2.04 -7.61 2.78
C GLY A 60 -3.12 -6.65 3.25
N ARG A 61 -4.29 -7.15 3.65
CA ARG A 61 -5.29 -6.33 4.36
C ARG A 61 -4.76 -5.80 5.68
N THR A 62 -3.91 -6.62 6.29
CA THR A 62 -3.25 -6.36 7.56
C THR A 62 -1.78 -6.71 7.44
N GLY A 63 -0.99 -6.28 8.42
CA GLY A 63 0.39 -6.67 8.54
C GLY A 63 1.01 -6.10 9.79
N ARG A 64 2.34 -6.18 9.87
CA ARG A 64 3.13 -5.57 10.95
C ARG A 64 4.21 -4.69 10.36
N LEU A 65 4.35 -3.46 10.88
CA LEU A 65 5.39 -2.56 10.40
C LEU A 65 6.77 -3.15 10.74
N TYR A 66 7.58 -3.47 9.73
CA TYR A 66 8.92 -4.01 9.93
C TYR A 66 9.97 -2.90 10.11
N SER A 67 9.95 -1.90 9.24
CA SER A 67 10.87 -0.75 9.29
C SER A 67 10.23 0.43 8.55
N ALA A 68 10.58 1.65 8.96
CA ALA A 68 10.11 2.87 8.32
C ALA A 68 11.20 3.95 8.29
N THR A 69 11.10 4.84 7.31
CA THR A 69 11.94 6.02 7.16
C THR A 69 11.09 7.24 6.84
N LEU A 70 11.42 8.39 7.43
CA LEU A 70 10.77 9.67 7.17
C LEU A 70 11.51 10.37 6.02
N VAL A 71 10.80 10.59 4.92
CA VAL A 71 11.35 11.19 3.70
C VAL A 71 11.00 12.67 3.69
N HIS A 72 12.04 13.52 3.81
CA HIS A 72 11.88 14.98 3.79
C HIS A 72 12.10 15.59 2.40
N GLN A 73 12.96 14.99 1.59
CA GLN A 73 13.23 15.44 0.22
C GLN A 73 12.46 14.56 -0.75
N VAL A 74 11.42 15.13 -1.37
CA VAL A 74 10.47 14.36 -2.18
C VAL A 74 10.43 14.85 -3.64
N PRO A 75 10.12 13.96 -4.60
CA PRO A 75 9.84 14.37 -5.98
C PRO A 75 8.60 15.26 -6.08
N GLU A 76 8.45 15.94 -7.21
CA GLU A 76 7.28 16.76 -7.48
C GLU A 76 5.97 15.96 -7.43
N GLY A 77 4.98 16.53 -6.73
CA GLY A 77 3.64 15.98 -6.56
C GLY A 77 3.45 15.13 -5.31
N PHE A 78 4.51 14.89 -4.52
CA PHE A 78 4.40 14.26 -3.21
C PHE A 78 4.36 15.31 -2.11
N ASP A 79 3.57 15.07 -1.07
CA ASP A 79 3.55 15.90 0.13
C ASP A 79 4.71 15.47 1.05
N ALA A 80 5.50 16.43 1.54
CA ALA A 80 6.60 16.18 2.47
C ALA A 80 6.25 16.69 3.89
N PRO A 81 6.73 16.00 4.95
CA PRO A 81 7.38 14.69 4.88
C PRO A 81 6.35 13.57 4.70
N PHE A 82 6.78 12.41 4.18
CA PHE A 82 6.00 11.18 4.26
C PHE A 82 6.81 10.04 4.89
N LEU A 83 6.14 9.08 5.54
CA LEU A 83 6.77 7.85 5.96
C LEU A 83 6.64 6.80 4.85
N ALA A 84 7.77 6.24 4.44
CA ALA A 84 7.81 5.00 3.68
C ALA A 84 8.25 3.86 4.59
N GLY A 85 7.70 2.68 4.38
CA GLY A 85 8.02 1.53 5.21
C GLY A 85 7.84 0.21 4.51
N TYR A 86 8.38 -0.82 5.17
CA TYR A 86 8.16 -2.20 4.83
C TYR A 86 7.21 -2.83 5.84
N VAL A 87 6.21 -3.55 5.35
CA VAL A 87 5.20 -4.23 6.16
C VAL A 87 5.30 -5.73 5.92
N ASP A 88 5.46 -6.49 7.00
CA ASP A 88 5.36 -7.95 6.98
C ASP A 88 3.89 -8.36 6.92
N LEU A 89 3.53 -9.09 5.88
CA LEU A 89 2.17 -9.55 5.61
C LEU A 89 1.95 -10.96 6.17
N PRO A 90 0.75 -11.30 6.65
CA PRO A 90 0.42 -12.64 7.13
C PRO A 90 0.67 -13.74 6.10
N GLU A 91 0.61 -13.41 4.80
CA GLU A 91 0.85 -14.34 3.70
C GLU A 91 2.34 -14.70 3.50
N GLY A 92 3.24 -14.24 4.37
CA GLY A 92 4.67 -14.56 4.34
C GLY A 92 5.48 -13.68 3.39
N LEU A 93 4.96 -12.50 3.05
CA LEU A 93 5.57 -11.52 2.16
C LEU A 93 5.91 -10.23 2.90
N ARG A 94 6.75 -9.42 2.28
CA ARG A 94 7.02 -8.05 2.72
C ARG A 94 6.71 -7.06 1.62
N ALA A 95 5.85 -6.10 1.90
CA ALA A 95 5.44 -5.07 0.94
C ALA A 95 6.04 -3.71 1.30
N PHE A 96 6.45 -2.96 0.28
CA PHE A 96 6.75 -1.54 0.42
C PHE A 96 5.45 -0.74 0.36
N ALA A 97 5.28 0.23 1.25
CA ALA A 97 4.10 1.09 1.29
C ALA A 97 4.37 2.45 1.94
N HIS A 98 3.43 3.38 1.77
CA HIS A 98 3.38 4.57 2.62
C HIS A 98 2.80 4.18 3.99
N ILE A 99 3.25 4.88 5.02
CA ILE A 99 2.83 4.65 6.40
C ILE A 99 2.15 5.91 6.93
N GLY A 100 1.08 5.74 7.71
CA GLY A 100 0.38 6.84 8.36
C GLY A 100 1.31 7.69 9.24
N LEU A 101 1.00 8.99 9.32
CA LEU A 101 1.66 9.96 10.19
C LEU A 101 0.77 10.34 11.38
N GLY A 102 1.32 11.07 12.35
CA GLY A 102 0.61 11.55 13.54
C GLY A 102 -0.09 10.42 14.29
N ALA A 103 -1.37 10.62 14.61
CA ALA A 103 -2.21 9.64 15.32
C ALA A 103 -2.39 8.31 14.56
N ALA A 104 -2.17 8.30 13.24
CA ALA A 104 -2.26 7.09 12.42
C ALA A 104 -0.93 6.31 12.33
N ARG A 105 0.15 6.85 12.91
CA ARG A 105 1.50 6.26 12.82
C ARG A 105 1.64 5.02 13.72
N PRO A 106 1.88 3.82 13.15
CA PRO A 106 2.22 2.65 13.93
C PRO A 106 3.67 2.72 14.43
N ALA A 107 3.93 2.11 15.59
CA ALA A 107 5.29 1.79 16.02
C ALA A 107 5.87 0.65 15.15
N ILE A 108 7.20 0.55 15.08
CA ILE A 108 7.85 -0.65 14.51
C ILE A 108 7.41 -1.87 15.32
N GLY A 109 7.02 -2.93 14.62
CA GLY A 109 6.40 -4.14 15.20
C GLY A 109 4.91 -4.00 15.50
N GLY A 110 4.32 -2.82 15.32
CA GLY A 110 2.89 -2.59 15.52
C GLY A 110 2.04 -3.16 14.38
N ASP A 111 0.82 -3.56 14.73
CA ASP A 111 -0.17 -4.05 13.77
C ASP A 111 -0.70 -2.89 12.92
N VAL A 112 -0.89 -3.17 11.63
CA VAL A 112 -1.35 -2.19 10.65
C VAL A 112 -2.49 -2.73 9.80
N VAL A 113 -3.30 -1.81 9.31
CA VAL A 113 -4.38 -2.08 8.35
C VAL A 113 -4.16 -1.29 7.07
N LEU A 114 -4.45 -1.91 5.93
CA LEU A 114 -4.31 -1.29 4.62
C LEU A 114 -5.45 -0.31 4.34
N GLN A 115 -5.09 0.85 3.82
CA GLN A 115 -5.97 1.79 3.15
C GLN A 115 -5.41 2.10 1.76
N VAL A 116 -6.29 2.54 0.85
CA VAL A 116 -5.89 3.15 -0.42
C VAL A 116 -6.08 4.64 -0.29
N ALA A 117 -5.01 5.40 -0.49
CA ALA A 117 -5.03 6.85 -0.32
C ALA A 117 -4.27 7.54 -1.47
N PRO A 118 -4.62 8.78 -1.83
CA PRO A 118 -3.85 9.58 -2.77
C PRO A 118 -2.43 9.80 -2.23
N ILE A 119 -1.43 9.33 -2.97
CA ILE A 119 -0.01 9.43 -2.58
C ILE A 119 0.71 10.52 -3.38
N ARG A 120 0.31 10.74 -4.63
CA ARG A 120 0.89 11.75 -5.50
C ARG A 120 -0.19 12.53 -6.24
N LYS A 121 -0.01 13.84 -6.35
CA LYS A 121 -0.87 14.77 -7.09
C LYS A 121 -0.14 15.32 -8.30
N GLY A 122 -0.74 15.18 -9.48
CA GLY A 122 -0.28 15.82 -10.72
C GLY A 122 -0.74 17.27 -10.80
N LYS A 123 -0.03 18.09 -11.60
CA LYS A 123 -0.35 19.51 -11.83
C LYS A 123 -1.70 19.74 -12.51
N ASP A 124 -2.19 18.74 -13.23
CA ASP A 124 -3.46 18.75 -13.96
C ASP A 124 -4.63 18.20 -13.13
N GLY A 125 -4.45 18.01 -11.82
CA GLY A 125 -5.48 17.51 -10.92
C GLY A 125 -5.67 15.99 -10.94
N ARG A 126 -4.87 15.25 -11.73
CA ARG A 126 -4.83 13.78 -11.63
C ARG A 126 -4.12 13.36 -10.35
N MET A 127 -4.50 12.22 -9.79
CA MET A 127 -3.84 11.65 -8.62
C MET A 127 -3.36 10.23 -8.91
N LEU A 128 -2.38 9.78 -8.12
CA LEU A 128 -1.99 8.39 -8.04
C LEU A 128 -2.20 7.94 -6.60
N SER A 129 -3.20 7.10 -6.39
CA SER A 129 -3.36 6.42 -5.12
C SER A 129 -2.42 5.23 -4.98
N GLY A 130 -2.11 4.88 -3.74
CA GLY A 130 -1.23 3.78 -3.41
C GLY A 130 -1.58 3.18 -2.04
N PRO A 131 -0.86 2.10 -1.66
CA PRO A 131 -1.03 1.48 -0.36
C PRO A 131 -0.55 2.41 0.76
N LEU A 132 -1.44 2.68 1.70
CA LEU A 132 -1.17 3.38 2.94
C LEU A 132 -1.51 2.47 4.11
N TYR A 133 -0.51 2.09 4.90
CA TYR A 133 -0.72 1.34 6.14
C TYR A 133 -0.78 2.28 7.33
N VAL A 134 -1.83 2.15 8.13
CA VAL A 134 -2.03 2.91 9.38
C VAL A 134 -2.08 1.95 10.57
N ALA A 135 -1.83 2.47 11.78
CA ALA A 135 -1.99 1.68 13.00
C ALA A 135 -3.39 1.04 13.06
N ALA A 136 -3.46 -0.24 13.45
CA ALA A 136 -4.74 -0.91 13.62
C ALA A 136 -5.64 -0.14 14.61
N GLY A 137 -6.89 0.11 14.22
CA GLY A 137 -7.83 0.94 14.98
C GLY A 137 -7.77 2.44 14.68
N ALA A 138 -6.79 2.91 13.90
CA ALA A 138 -6.78 4.28 13.37
C ALA A 138 -7.46 4.33 11.99
N THR A 139 -8.26 5.36 11.76
CA THR A 139 -8.68 5.79 10.42
C THR A 139 -7.86 7.00 10.02
N SER A 140 -7.07 6.96 8.94
CA SER A 140 -6.46 8.20 8.44
C SER A 140 -7.52 9.07 7.77
N SER A 141 -7.92 10.16 8.42
CA SER A 141 -8.31 11.37 7.70
C SER A 141 -7.04 11.98 7.10
N GLY A 142 -7.13 12.58 5.90
CA GLY A 142 -6.01 13.14 5.14
C GLY A 142 -5.08 14.10 5.90
N PRO A 143 -3.99 14.57 5.26
CA PRO A 143 -2.87 15.21 5.95
C PRO A 143 -3.35 16.38 6.84
N GLN A 144 -3.14 16.23 8.15
CA GLN A 144 -3.22 17.33 9.10
C GLN A 144 -1.87 18.06 9.05
N PRO A 145 -1.85 19.40 8.91
CA PRO A 145 -0.63 20.16 9.08
C PRO A 145 -0.22 20.02 10.56
N GLU A 146 0.80 19.21 10.84
CA GLU A 146 1.43 19.20 12.15
C GLU A 146 2.20 20.52 12.29
N GLY A 147 1.69 21.36 13.18
CA GLY A 147 2.33 22.59 13.59
C GLY A 147 3.70 22.35 14.19
N ASP A 148 4.54 23.38 14.07
CA ASP A 148 5.88 23.49 14.62
C ASP A 148 6.05 22.79 15.97
N ALA A 149 6.99 21.86 15.99
CA ALA A 149 7.66 21.45 17.21
C ALA A 149 9.18 21.40 16.92
N PRO A 150 10.00 21.78 17.92
CA PRO A 150 11.20 22.61 17.77
C PRO A 150 12.41 21.95 17.12
#